data_AF-A0A7Y5XTZ0-F1
#
_entry.id   AF-A0A7Y5XTZ0-F1
#
_cell.length_a   1.000
_cell.length_b   1.000
_cell.length_c   1.000
_cell.angle_alpha   90.00
_cell.angle_beta   90.00
_cell.angle_gamma   90.00
#
_symmetry.space_group_name_H-M   'P 1'
#
loop_
_entity.id
_entity.type
_entity.pdbx_description
1 polymer ?
#
loop_
_entity_poly.entity_id
_entity_poly.type
_entity_poly.pdbx_seq_one_letter_code
_entity_poly.pdbx_strand_id
1 'polypeptide(L)' 'MSPLDFGVVLQTDPPAQRVIDLAKRAEAYGFSHAWT' A
#
# COMPACT_ATOMS: atom_id res chain seq x y z
N MET A 1 1.77 -22.67 10.10
CA MET A 1 1.03 -21.41 9.90
C MET A 1 1.66 -20.75 8.69
N SER A 2 0.92 -20.56 7.59
CA SER A 2 1.37 -19.66 6.53
C SER A 2 1.61 -18.26 7.13
N PRO A 3 2.61 -17.48 6.66
CA PRO A 3 2.77 -16.11 7.12
C PRO A 3 1.47 -15.33 6.89
N LEU A 4 1.14 -14.42 7.81
CA LEU A 4 0.02 -13.51 7.63
C LEU A 4 0.42 -12.42 6.62
N ASP A 5 -0.23 -12.41 5.47
CA ASP A 5 0.02 -11.44 4.40
C ASP A 5 -0.97 -10.28 4.48
N PHE A 6 -0.46 -9.05 4.58
CA PHE A 6 -1.26 -7.83 4.60
C PHE A 6 -1.15 -7.05 3.30
N GLY A 7 -2.26 -6.46 2.86
CA GLY A 7 -2.33 -5.54 1.72
C GLY A 7 -3.17 -4.30 2.02
N VAL A 8 -3.06 -3.28 1.17
CA VAL A 8 -3.75 -1.98 1.33
C VAL A 8 -4.45 -1.54 0.06
N VAL A 9 -5.64 -0.94 0.18
CA VAL A 9 -6.34 -0.29 -0.93
C VAL A 9 -6.26 1.22 -0.73
N LEU A 10 -5.80 1.94 -1.75
CA LEU A 10 -5.58 3.38 -1.71
C LEU A 10 -6.52 4.06 -2.69
N GLN A 11 -7.34 5.00 -2.21
CA GLN A 11 -8.18 5.78 -3.12
C GLN A 11 -7.32 6.71 -3.99
N THR A 12 -7.56 6.67 -5.29
CA THR A 12 -6.89 7.55 -6.26
C THR A 12 -7.59 8.91 -6.33
N ASP A 13 -7.40 9.73 -5.30
CA ASP A 13 -7.82 11.14 -5.28
C ASP A 13 -6.60 12.03 -5.56
N PRO A 14 -6.65 13.01 -6.50
CA PRO A 14 -5.50 13.86 -6.79
C PRO A 14 -4.91 14.52 -5.52
N PRO A 15 -3.57 14.63 -5.42
CA PRO A 15 -2.56 14.26 -6.41
C PRO A 15 -2.12 12.79 -6.32
N ALA A 16 -1.88 12.15 -7.47
CA ALA A 16 -1.36 10.78 -7.58
C ALA A 16 -0.05 10.54 -6.79
N GLN A 17 0.75 11.60 -6.56
CA GLN A 17 1.94 11.55 -5.72
C GLN A 17 1.64 11.03 -4.30
N ARG A 18 0.46 11.37 -3.76
CA ARG A 18 0.07 10.94 -2.41
C ARG A 18 -0.16 9.42 -2.34
N VAL A 19 -0.73 8.84 -3.40
CA VAL A 19 -0.91 7.38 -3.52
C VAL A 19 0.45 6.68 -3.55
N ILE A 20 1.42 7.20 -4.30
CA ILE A 20 2.79 6.66 -4.38
C ILE A 20 3.47 6.70 -3.01
N ASP A 21 3.38 7.83 -2.30
CA ASP A 21 4.02 7.98 -0.99
C ASP A 21 3.43 7.02 0.05
N LEU A 22 2.11 6.77 0.00
CA LEU A 22 1.44 5.82 0.87
C LEU A 22 1.81 4.37 0.53
N ALA A 23 1.89 4.01 -0.76
CA ALA A 23 2.32 2.69 -1.19
C ALA A 23 3.76 2.38 -0.74
N LYS A 24 4.69 3.33 -0.88
CA LYS A 24 6.08 3.20 -0.38
C LYS A 24 6.14 2.99 1.13
N ARG A 25 5.30 3.71 1.89
CA ARG A 25 5.22 3.52 3.35
C ARG A 25 4.66 2.15 3.71
N ALA A 26 3.63 1.68 2.99
CA ALA A 26 3.06 0.36 3.23
C ALA A 26 4.11 -0.75 2.98
N GLU A 27 4.90 -0.64 1.92
CA GLU A 27 6.02 -1.56 1.67
C GLU A 27 7.04 -1.54 2.83
N ALA A 28 7.42 -0.35 3.33
CA ALA A 28 8.32 -0.22 4.47
C ALA A 28 7.76 -0.83 5.77
N TYR A 29 6.43 -0.99 5.89
CA TYR A 29 5.76 -1.65 7.02
C TYR A 29 5.49 -3.14 6.78
N GLY A 30 5.94 -3.72 5.66
CA GLY A 30 5.83 -5.15 5.38
C GLY A 30 4.51 -5.57 4.72
N PHE A 31 3.75 -4.64 4.13
CA PHE A 31 2.61 -4.97 3.28
C PHE A 31 3.13 -5.57 1.96
N SER A 32 2.53 -6.67 1.52
CA SER A 32 2.95 -7.38 0.30
C SER A 32 2.22 -6.92 -0.95
N HIS A 33 1.09 -6.21 -0.80
CA HIS A 33 0.25 -5.80 -1.92
C HIS A 33 -0.37 -4.41 -1.71
N ALA A 34 -0.52 -3.66 -2.80
CA ALA A 34 -1.24 -2.39 -2.84
C ALA A 34 -2.15 -2.33 -4.09
N TRP A 35 -3.38 -1.83 -3.92
CA TRP A 35 -4.35 -1.61 -5.00
C TRP A 35 -4.86 -0.17 -4.98
N THR A 36 -5.29 0.31 -6.15
CA THR A 36 -5.84 1.66 -6.37
C THR A 36 -7.30 1.62 -6.77
#